data_AF-A0A6A2XRL4-F1
#
_entry.id   AF-A0A6A2XRL4-F1
#
_cell.length_a   1.000
_cell.length_b   1.000
_cell.length_c   1.000
_cell.angle_alpha   90.00
_cell.angle_beta   90.00
_cell.angle_gamma   90.00
#
_symmetry.space_group_name_H-M   'P 1'
#
loop_
_entity.id
_entity.type
_entity.pdbx_description
1 polymer ?
#
loop_
_entity_poly.entity_id
_entity_poly.type
_entity_poly.pdbx_seq_one_letter_code
_entity_poly.pdbx_strand_id
1 'polypeptide(L)'
;MKEESSDKNDEGGWTGWSEPLSKCKENSTSLENVAHDDAIAEDFHEKVENEDIEQEDDTEALLKQLGIDVDDGAGGEVKDTLTWARWSEEESSRDSDQWMPVRAKSGAVADTHGLPNEEADVQFLREILYEDVCDYLFSLSSNEARLSLVFQFIDFYGGKISSWVCTNSSSWTEKILSLEGIPDCIWQNMRRLLDDLNKLQSKPGEFSLEFLLDSATGIPQRTEMMKFLRNAVLLCLTAFPCNYILEEAALLAEELLVTRMNSSSCSGAPCQSLAKRLLKCDRQDLLLCGIYARREAFYGNMDNARRAFDMALLSLAGFPMDLQSNSSVLYLWYAEAELGNNRGSKLDSSSRAMHILSCLGSSMAYSPFKSHPSSFQLLKARQGFKEKLNTLRSKWMRGSVDDQSVALVCAAALFEELAAGWSAGIEIIDHVFTMVLPERRSQSHHLEYLFNYYVGMLQRHHEQFTLSKAWESVTHVLQIYPSSPELFKALVEISCLYTTPNKLRWMFDNYCLKRPSVVVWLFALIFEISRNGSPHRIHGLFERALANDKFHSSVVLWRLYVAYEINVVHNPSAAR
;
A
#
# COMPACT_ATOMS: atom_id res chain seq x y z
N MET A 1 -39.46 -19.72 -22.15
CA MET A 1 -39.60 -20.13 -20.73
C MET A 1 -38.27 -19.77 -20.07
N LYS A 2 -38.10 -18.51 -19.67
CA LYS A 2 -38.41 -17.95 -18.34
C LYS A 2 -37.73 -18.76 -17.23
N GLU A 3 -36.63 -18.23 -16.72
CA GLU A 3 -36.50 -17.95 -15.29
C GLU A 3 -35.60 -16.71 -15.12
N GLU A 4 -36.14 -15.76 -14.37
CA GLU A 4 -35.69 -14.38 -14.20
C GLU A 4 -34.51 -14.32 -13.21
N SER A 5 -33.44 -13.64 -13.62
CA SER A 5 -32.38 -13.14 -12.75
C SER A 5 -32.90 -11.93 -11.99
N SER A 6 -33.18 -12.10 -10.71
CA SER A 6 -33.37 -10.98 -9.78
C SER A 6 -32.00 -10.40 -9.41
N ASP A 7 -31.40 -9.62 -10.30
CA ASP A 7 -30.38 -8.64 -9.89
C ASP A 7 -31.14 -7.47 -9.26
N LYS A 8 -31.19 -7.46 -7.92
CA LYS A 8 -31.50 -6.21 -7.22
C LYS A 8 -30.28 -5.31 -7.40
N ASN A 9 -30.44 -4.30 -8.25
CA ASN A 9 -29.55 -3.15 -8.27
C ASN A 9 -29.59 -2.52 -6.88
N ASP A 10 -28.46 -2.53 -6.17
CA ASP A 10 -28.25 -1.64 -5.04
C ASP A 10 -28.22 -0.21 -5.59
N GLU A 11 -29.37 0.45 -5.53
CA GLU A 11 -29.53 1.86 -5.87
C GLU A 11 -28.89 2.71 -4.76
N GLY A 12 -27.58 2.96 -4.90
CA GLY A 12 -26.90 4.05 -4.21
C GLY A 12 -27.38 5.39 -4.77
N GLY A 13 -28.47 5.90 -4.20
CA GLY A 13 -28.97 7.25 -4.40
C GLY A 13 -29.21 7.88 -3.04
N TRP A 14 -28.96 9.19 -2.94
CA TRP A 14 -29.23 9.99 -1.75
C TRP A 14 -30.72 9.83 -1.32
N THR A 15 -30.99 9.40 -0.10
CA THR A 15 -32.36 9.25 0.46
C THR A 15 -32.75 10.39 1.39
N GLY A 16 -32.07 11.54 1.33
CA GLY A 16 -32.19 12.58 2.36
C GLY A 16 -31.67 12.11 3.73
N TRP A 17 -31.85 12.92 4.76
CA TRP A 17 -31.52 12.57 6.14
C TRP A 17 -32.43 11.44 6.60
N SER A 18 -31.87 10.27 6.91
CA SER A 18 -32.62 9.17 7.52
C SER A 18 -32.30 9.07 9.01
N GLU A 19 -33.36 8.93 9.81
CA GLU A 19 -33.27 8.79 11.27
C GLU A 19 -32.41 7.58 11.68
N PRO A 20 -31.62 7.65 12.76
CA PRO A 20 -30.88 6.50 13.26
C PRO A 20 -31.86 5.41 13.73
N LEU A 21 -31.78 4.22 13.13
CA LEU A 21 -32.60 3.07 13.51
C LEU A 21 -32.40 2.70 14.99
N SER A 22 -33.40 2.99 15.82
CA SER A 22 -33.43 2.61 17.24
C SER A 22 -33.51 1.09 17.40
N LYS A 23 -32.38 0.43 17.66
CA LYS A 23 -32.37 -0.93 18.19
C LYS A 23 -32.53 -0.89 19.71
N CYS A 24 -33.78 -1.03 20.17
CA CYS A 24 -34.08 -1.54 21.51
C CYS A 24 -35.24 -2.53 21.42
N LYS A 25 -34.91 -3.82 21.31
CA LYS A 25 -35.78 -4.90 21.81
C LYS A 25 -34.90 -5.98 22.43
N GLU A 26 -34.68 -5.84 23.74
CA GLU A 26 -34.42 -6.98 24.62
C GLU A 26 -35.69 -7.28 25.41
N ASN A 27 -36.24 -8.47 25.12
CA ASN A 27 -36.98 -9.43 25.95
C ASN A 27 -37.66 -9.00 27.26
N SER A 28 -38.95 -9.32 27.40
CA SER A 28 -39.43 -10.35 28.35
C SER A 28 -40.95 -10.59 28.26
N THR A 29 -41.35 -11.86 28.06
CA THR A 29 -42.44 -12.64 28.72
C THR A 29 -43.54 -11.88 29.48
N SER A 30 -44.84 -12.23 29.50
CA SER A 30 -45.63 -13.40 29.12
C SER A 30 -47.09 -13.16 29.57
N LEU A 31 -48.02 -13.97 29.05
CA LEU A 31 -49.35 -14.35 29.58
C LEU A 31 -50.60 -13.55 29.12
N GLU A 32 -51.32 -14.25 28.24
CA GLU A 32 -52.73 -14.68 28.35
C GLU A 32 -53.89 -13.68 28.19
N ASN A 33 -54.62 -13.95 27.10
CA ASN A 33 -56.08 -14.13 26.98
C ASN A 33 -57.00 -12.98 27.41
N VAL A 34 -57.82 -12.49 26.47
CA VAL A 34 -59.26 -12.82 26.37
C VAL A 34 -59.86 -12.11 25.13
N ALA A 35 -60.74 -12.84 24.45
CA ALA A 35 -61.50 -12.49 23.25
C ALA A 35 -62.53 -11.36 23.46
N HIS A 36 -62.84 -10.59 22.42
CA HIS A 36 -64.11 -10.70 21.65
C HIS A 36 -64.32 -9.50 20.69
N ASP A 37 -64.76 -9.86 19.48
CA ASP A 37 -65.81 -9.29 18.63
C ASP A 37 -65.84 -7.82 18.16
N ASP A 38 -65.84 -7.76 16.82
CA ASP A 38 -66.84 -7.17 15.93
C ASP A 38 -67.15 -5.66 15.92
N ALA A 39 -66.91 -5.14 14.71
CA ALA A 39 -67.80 -4.32 13.89
C ALA A 39 -68.35 -3.00 14.46
N ILE A 40 -68.10 -1.92 13.72
CA ILE A 40 -69.12 -1.25 12.88
C ILE A 40 -68.44 -0.13 12.09
N ALA A 41 -68.74 -0.11 10.79
CA ALA A 41 -68.44 0.97 9.88
C ALA A 41 -69.39 2.15 10.14
N GLU A 42 -68.89 3.38 9.99
CA GLU A 42 -69.72 4.48 9.48
C GLU A 42 -68.80 5.56 8.86
N ASP A 43 -68.96 5.72 7.55
CA ASP A 43 -68.51 6.85 6.75
C ASP A 43 -69.05 8.15 7.33
N PHE A 44 -68.20 9.17 7.47
CA PHE A 44 -68.61 10.56 7.18
C PHE A 44 -67.44 11.36 6.62
N HIS A 45 -67.52 11.62 5.32
CA HIS A 45 -66.82 12.69 4.63
C HIS A 45 -67.35 14.04 5.15
N GLU A 46 -66.50 14.87 5.75
CA GLU A 46 -66.65 16.31 5.70
C GLU A 46 -65.31 16.95 5.33
N LYS A 47 -65.33 17.65 4.19
CA LYS A 47 -64.26 18.49 3.69
C LYS A 47 -64.05 19.64 4.68
N VAL A 48 -62.83 19.77 5.20
CA VAL A 48 -62.31 21.04 5.70
C VAL A 48 -61.14 21.39 4.80
N GLU A 49 -61.37 22.37 3.93
CA GLU A 49 -60.31 23.15 3.31
C GLU A 49 -59.52 23.80 4.44
N ASN A 50 -58.22 23.49 4.56
CA ASN A 50 -57.27 24.28 5.33
C ASN A 50 -55.98 24.33 4.52
N GLU A 51 -55.79 25.50 3.92
CA GLU A 51 -54.58 26.32 3.87
C GLU A 51 -53.22 25.59 3.74
N ASP A 52 -52.50 25.99 2.71
CA ASP A 52 -51.08 25.77 2.47
C ASP A 52 -50.27 25.85 3.79
N ILE A 53 -49.84 24.70 4.30
CA ILE A 53 -48.76 24.61 5.26
C ILE A 53 -47.54 24.16 4.46
N GLU A 54 -46.67 25.12 4.16
CA GLU A 54 -45.29 24.86 3.78
C GLU A 54 -44.71 23.88 4.81
N GLN A 55 -44.42 22.65 4.38
CA GLN A 55 -43.57 21.73 5.14
C GLN A 55 -42.13 22.28 5.07
N GLU A 56 -41.84 23.32 5.84
CA GLU A 56 -40.48 23.55 6.32
C GLU A 56 -40.18 22.41 7.30
N ASP A 57 -39.71 21.27 6.77
CA ASP A 57 -39.16 20.20 7.58
C ASP A 57 -38.00 20.77 8.42
N ASP A 58 -38.23 20.72 9.74
CA ASP A 58 -37.52 21.41 10.80
C ASP A 58 -36.00 21.12 10.79
N THR A 59 -35.25 21.94 10.08
CA THR A 59 -33.78 22.01 10.23
C THR A 59 -33.39 22.24 11.70
N GLU A 60 -34.21 22.98 12.45
CA GLU A 60 -34.04 23.22 13.89
C GLU A 60 -34.24 21.96 14.74
N ALA A 61 -35.24 21.12 14.42
CA ALA A 61 -35.48 19.87 15.15
C ALA A 61 -34.38 18.85 14.88
N LEU A 62 -33.90 18.76 13.64
CA LEU A 62 -32.75 17.93 13.26
C LEU A 62 -31.46 18.38 13.97
N LEU A 63 -31.22 19.70 14.05
CA LEU A 63 -30.09 20.27 14.79
C LEU A 63 -30.19 19.97 16.29
N LYS A 64 -31.38 20.09 16.89
CA LYS A 64 -31.63 19.72 18.30
C LYS A 64 -31.42 18.23 18.57
N GLN A 65 -31.80 17.36 17.63
CA GLN A 65 -31.60 15.91 17.75
C GLN A 65 -30.12 15.51 17.65
N LEU A 66 -29.30 16.34 16.98
CA LEU A 66 -27.85 16.25 16.93
C LEU A 66 -27.15 16.93 18.12
N GLY A 67 -27.90 17.54 19.05
CA GLY A 67 -27.34 18.21 20.24
C GLY A 67 -26.83 19.63 19.97
N ILE A 68 -27.28 20.26 18.88
CA ILE A 68 -27.04 21.68 18.59
C ILE A 68 -28.27 22.46 19.01
N ASP A 69 -28.16 23.22 20.08
CA ASP A 69 -29.24 24.12 20.51
C ASP A 69 -29.16 25.41 19.68
N VAL A 70 -30.16 25.63 18.82
CA VAL A 70 -30.22 26.78 17.89
C VAL A 70 -30.36 28.12 18.64
N ASP A 71 -30.73 28.07 19.92
CA ASP A 71 -30.79 29.23 20.83
C ASP A 71 -29.40 29.74 21.28
N ASP A 72 -28.33 28.96 21.13
CA ASP A 72 -26.95 29.42 21.36
C ASP A 72 -26.42 30.11 20.08
N GLY A 73 -26.90 31.33 19.85
CA GLY A 73 -26.80 32.06 18.58
C GLY A 73 -25.48 31.91 17.81
N ALA A 74 -25.60 31.58 16.51
CA ALA A 74 -24.63 31.67 15.39
C ALA A 74 -23.13 31.32 15.60
N GLY A 75 -22.74 30.81 16.77
CA GLY A 75 -21.35 30.56 17.15
C GLY A 75 -21.18 29.63 18.34
N GLY A 76 -22.23 28.90 18.74
CA GLY A 76 -22.15 27.85 19.74
C GLY A 76 -21.28 26.69 19.26
N GLU A 77 -20.00 26.71 19.60
CA GLU A 77 -19.09 25.59 19.35
C GLU A 77 -19.62 24.34 20.07
N VAL A 78 -20.00 23.30 19.32
CA VAL A 78 -20.50 22.03 19.87
C VAL A 78 -19.47 21.48 20.85
N LYS A 79 -19.80 21.48 22.13
CA LYS A 79 -18.87 21.04 23.19
C LYS A 79 -18.98 19.57 23.54
N ASP A 80 -20.03 18.90 23.06
CA ASP A 80 -20.31 17.50 23.35
C ASP A 80 -19.49 16.57 22.43
N THR A 81 -18.63 15.77 23.04
CA THR A 81 -17.81 14.77 22.36
C THR A 81 -18.64 13.67 21.70
N LEU A 82 -19.85 13.39 22.20
CA LEU A 82 -20.73 12.36 21.63
C LEU A 82 -21.33 12.79 20.30
N THR A 83 -21.70 14.07 20.15
CA THR A 83 -22.14 14.63 18.85
C THR A 83 -21.02 14.55 17.81
N TRP A 84 -19.79 14.94 18.18
CA TRP A 84 -18.64 14.82 17.28
C TRP A 84 -18.36 13.38 16.87
N ALA A 85 -18.49 12.42 17.79
CA ALA A 85 -18.34 11.00 17.48
C ALA A 85 -19.40 10.51 16.48
N ARG A 86 -20.68 10.87 16.69
CA ARG A 86 -21.77 10.52 15.76
C ARG A 86 -21.56 11.13 14.37
N TRP A 87 -21.15 12.40 14.30
CA TRP A 87 -20.82 13.04 13.02
C TRP A 87 -19.63 12.40 12.33
N SER A 88 -18.60 12.01 13.09
CA SER A 88 -17.46 11.29 12.55
C SER A 88 -17.86 9.93 11.98
N GLU A 89 -18.74 9.19 12.67
CA GLU A 89 -19.27 7.90 12.19
C GLU A 89 -20.10 8.08 10.92
N GLU A 90 -21.00 9.07 10.89
CA GLU A 90 -21.83 9.39 9.72
C GLU A 90 -20.96 9.81 8.53
N GLU A 91 -19.99 10.71 8.73
CA GLU A 91 -19.09 11.14 7.66
C GLU A 91 -18.23 9.99 7.13
N SER A 92 -17.79 9.08 8.02
CA SER A 92 -17.05 7.88 7.62
C SER A 92 -17.92 6.93 6.81
N SER A 93 -19.22 6.81 7.14
CA SER A 93 -20.17 6.05 6.34
C SER A 93 -20.39 6.71 4.97
N ARG A 94 -20.56 8.04 4.95
CA ARG A 94 -20.73 8.80 3.71
C ARG A 94 -19.51 8.66 2.78
N ASP A 95 -18.29 8.77 3.30
CA ASP A 95 -17.07 8.54 2.53
C ASP A 95 -16.98 7.08 2.03
N SER A 96 -17.40 6.12 2.88
CA SER A 96 -17.49 4.70 2.51
C SER A 96 -18.44 4.42 1.35
N ASP A 97 -19.52 5.19 1.23
CA ASP A 97 -20.51 5.04 0.18
C ASP A 97 -20.21 5.90 -1.07
N GLN A 98 -19.60 7.08 -0.89
CA GLN A 98 -19.42 8.11 -1.93
C GLN A 98 -17.98 8.25 -2.45
N TRP A 99 -17.18 7.19 -2.39
CA TRP A 99 -15.78 7.20 -2.86
C TRP A 99 -15.61 7.18 -4.39
N MET A 100 -16.68 6.91 -5.15
CA MET A 100 -16.68 6.92 -6.62
C MET A 100 -17.29 8.21 -7.17
N PRO A 101 -16.80 8.72 -8.31
CA PRO A 101 -17.45 9.83 -9.01
C PRO A 101 -18.92 9.49 -9.31
N VAL A 102 -19.81 10.43 -9.01
CA VAL A 102 -21.23 10.32 -9.35
C VAL A 102 -21.37 10.21 -10.87
N ARG A 103 -22.23 9.31 -11.33
CA ARG A 103 -22.54 9.15 -12.75
C ARG A 103 -23.98 9.57 -12.97
N ALA A 104 -24.21 10.39 -13.99
CA ALA A 104 -25.54 10.66 -14.51
C ALA A 104 -26.28 9.34 -14.69
N LYS A 105 -27.46 9.20 -14.05
CA LYS A 105 -28.30 8.03 -14.24
C LYS A 105 -28.72 7.98 -15.72
N SER A 106 -28.11 7.07 -16.49
CA SER A 106 -28.50 6.76 -17.86
C SER A 106 -29.90 6.14 -17.85
N GLY A 107 -30.92 6.98 -17.79
CA GLY A 107 -32.32 6.55 -17.70
C GLY A 107 -33.29 7.63 -17.24
N ALA A 108 -32.84 8.71 -16.61
CA ALA A 108 -33.71 9.85 -16.28
C ALA A 108 -33.94 10.76 -17.50
N VAL A 109 -34.28 10.19 -18.64
CA VAL A 109 -34.89 10.94 -19.74
C VAL A 109 -36.39 10.86 -19.53
N ALA A 110 -36.92 11.98 -19.01
CA ALA A 110 -38.32 12.39 -19.03
C ALA A 110 -39.32 11.40 -18.42
N ASP A 111 -39.66 11.63 -17.15
CA ASP A 111 -41.04 11.40 -16.76
C ASP A 111 -41.96 12.23 -17.66
N THR A 112 -43.00 11.59 -18.15
CA THR A 112 -43.93 12.07 -19.19
C THR A 112 -44.78 13.29 -18.78
N HIS A 113 -44.44 13.95 -17.68
CA HIS A 113 -45.03 15.19 -17.23
C HIS A 113 -43.89 16.13 -16.85
N GLY A 114 -43.70 17.19 -17.63
CA GLY A 114 -42.67 18.21 -17.41
C GLY A 114 -42.88 19.02 -16.14
N LEU A 115 -42.74 18.39 -14.98
CA LEU A 115 -42.41 19.04 -13.73
C LEU A 115 -40.89 18.90 -13.52
N PRO A 116 -40.16 19.98 -13.25
CA PRO A 116 -38.76 19.89 -12.85
C PRO A 116 -38.71 19.15 -11.51
N ASN A 117 -38.01 18.01 -11.47
CA ASN A 117 -37.70 17.33 -10.23
C ASN A 117 -36.57 18.13 -9.57
N GLU A 118 -36.85 18.86 -8.48
CA GLU A 118 -35.83 19.64 -7.76
C GLU A 118 -34.65 18.76 -7.29
N GLU A 119 -34.89 17.46 -7.06
CA GLU A 119 -33.85 16.46 -6.75
C GLU A 119 -32.87 16.20 -7.90
N ALA A 120 -33.32 16.34 -9.15
CA ALA A 120 -32.45 16.17 -10.32
C ALA A 120 -31.48 17.34 -10.47
N ASP A 121 -31.92 18.57 -10.16
CA ASP A 121 -31.09 19.78 -10.23
C ASP A 121 -29.96 19.79 -9.19
N VAL A 122 -30.18 19.21 -8.00
CA VAL A 122 -29.12 19.07 -6.98
C VAL A 122 -28.04 18.05 -7.40
N GLN A 123 -28.40 17.03 -8.17
CA GLN A 123 -27.47 16.05 -8.72
C GLN A 123 -26.59 16.65 -9.82
N PHE A 124 -27.15 17.49 -10.70
CA PHE A 124 -26.38 18.19 -11.74
C PHE A 124 -25.34 19.16 -11.16
N LEU A 125 -25.57 19.74 -9.97
CA LEU A 125 -24.57 20.58 -9.28
C LEU A 125 -23.38 19.80 -8.71
N ARG A 126 -23.46 18.46 -8.62
CA ARG A 126 -22.39 17.58 -8.11
C ARG A 126 -21.61 16.87 -9.21
N GLU A 127 -22.09 16.89 -10.44
CA GLU A 127 -21.44 16.24 -11.58
C GLU A 127 -20.57 17.26 -12.33
N ILE A 128 -19.27 17.00 -12.38
CA ILE A 128 -18.33 17.80 -13.18
C ILE A 128 -18.26 17.15 -14.56
N LEU A 129 -18.74 17.86 -15.58
CA LEU A 129 -18.71 17.40 -16.96
C LEU A 129 -17.36 17.71 -17.62
N TYR A 130 -17.08 17.04 -18.73
CA TYR A 130 -15.84 17.28 -19.48
C TYR A 130 -15.75 18.72 -19.96
N GLU A 131 -16.89 19.30 -20.37
CA GLU A 131 -17.01 20.68 -20.82
C GLU A 131 -16.57 21.67 -19.74
N ASP A 132 -16.81 21.35 -18.46
CA ASP A 132 -16.48 22.23 -17.32
C ASP A 132 -14.96 22.30 -17.06
N VAL A 133 -14.23 21.24 -17.42
CA VAL A 133 -12.80 21.11 -17.16
C VAL A 133 -11.94 21.20 -18.42
N CYS A 134 -12.53 21.13 -19.62
CA CYS A 134 -11.78 20.95 -20.86
C CYS A 134 -10.73 22.05 -21.10
N ASP A 135 -11.02 23.29 -20.72
CA ASP A 135 -10.10 24.43 -20.82
C ASP A 135 -8.87 24.32 -19.90
N TYR A 136 -8.95 23.51 -18.85
CA TYR A 136 -7.84 23.27 -17.90
C TYR A 136 -7.08 21.97 -18.18
N LEU A 137 -7.57 21.13 -19.10
CA LEU A 137 -6.93 19.87 -19.45
C LEU A 137 -5.79 20.10 -20.47
N PHE A 138 -4.68 19.42 -20.26
CA PHE A 138 -3.55 19.40 -21.19
C PHE A 138 -3.24 17.99 -21.66
N SER A 139 -2.81 17.85 -22.90
CA SER A 139 -2.50 16.54 -23.48
C SER A 139 -1.11 16.05 -23.05
N LEU A 140 -1.03 14.82 -22.55
CA LEU A 140 0.23 14.13 -22.33
C LEU A 140 0.72 13.49 -23.63
N SER A 141 1.90 13.91 -24.12
CA SER A 141 2.51 13.42 -25.36
C SER A 141 3.47 12.25 -25.13
N SER A 142 4.16 12.20 -23.98
CA SER A 142 5.11 11.15 -23.64
C SER A 142 4.43 9.91 -23.06
N ASN A 143 4.86 8.72 -23.51
CA ASN A 143 4.43 7.44 -22.92
C ASN A 143 4.80 7.34 -21.43
N GLU A 144 5.95 7.88 -21.03
CA GLU A 144 6.40 7.89 -19.63
C GLU A 144 5.48 8.73 -18.75
N ALA A 145 5.07 9.92 -19.24
CA ALA A 145 4.17 10.80 -18.51
C ALA A 145 2.77 10.17 -18.36
N ARG A 146 2.26 9.51 -19.41
CA ARG A 146 0.99 8.78 -19.35
C ARG A 146 1.06 7.60 -18.39
N LEU A 147 2.16 6.84 -18.38
CA LEU A 147 2.36 5.73 -17.46
C LEU A 147 2.50 6.23 -16.00
N SER A 148 3.21 7.34 -15.79
CA SER A 148 3.34 7.97 -14.48
C SER A 148 1.99 8.42 -13.91
N LEU A 149 1.11 8.97 -14.75
CA LEU A 149 -0.27 9.28 -14.36
C LEU A 149 -1.04 8.03 -13.93
N VAL A 150 -0.93 6.92 -14.67
CA VAL A 150 -1.55 5.65 -14.30
C VAL A 150 -1.00 5.13 -12.97
N PHE A 151 0.30 5.24 -12.73
CA PHE A 151 0.91 4.84 -11.45
C PHE A 151 0.41 5.69 -10.28
N GLN A 152 0.30 7.01 -10.45
CA GLN A 152 -0.26 7.90 -9.43
C GLN A 152 -1.74 7.61 -9.17
N PHE A 153 -2.51 7.34 -10.21
CA PHE A 153 -3.91 6.92 -10.09
C PHE A 153 -4.03 5.62 -9.28
N ILE A 154 -3.21 4.62 -9.58
CA ILE A 154 -3.26 3.34 -8.87
C ILE A 154 -2.86 3.52 -7.40
N ASP A 155 -1.83 4.32 -7.14
CA ASP A 155 -1.34 4.60 -5.80
C ASP A 155 -2.34 5.44 -4.97
N PHE A 156 -3.10 6.33 -5.61
CA PHE A 156 -4.19 7.10 -5.00
C PHE A 156 -5.30 6.19 -4.44
N TYR A 157 -5.70 5.17 -5.19
CA TYR A 157 -6.67 4.15 -4.73
C TYR A 157 -6.06 3.09 -3.79
N GLY A 158 -4.84 3.31 -3.28
CA GLY A 158 -4.16 2.41 -2.35
C GLY A 158 -3.50 1.18 -2.99
N GLY A 159 -3.30 1.18 -4.30
CA GLY A 159 -2.55 0.13 -4.99
C GLY A 159 -1.07 0.11 -4.60
N LYS A 160 -0.46 -1.08 -4.57
CA LYS A 160 0.95 -1.25 -4.19
C LYS A 160 1.90 -0.91 -5.35
N ILE A 161 1.99 0.36 -5.72
CA ILE A 161 2.94 0.87 -6.74
C ILE A 161 4.02 1.78 -6.15
N SER A 162 3.83 2.27 -4.93
CA SER A 162 4.78 3.16 -4.25
C SER A 162 6.21 2.62 -4.12
N SER A 163 6.43 1.30 -4.21
CA SER A 163 7.77 0.70 -4.24
C SER A 163 8.58 1.03 -5.50
N TRP A 164 7.94 1.55 -6.54
CA TRP A 164 8.54 1.84 -7.85
C TRP A 164 8.84 3.33 -8.06
N VAL A 165 8.62 4.15 -7.03
CA VAL A 165 8.86 5.60 -7.06
C VAL A 165 10.01 5.95 -6.12
N CYS A 166 10.90 6.83 -6.58
CA CYS A 166 11.99 7.36 -5.78
C CYS A 166 11.43 8.18 -4.61
N THR A 167 11.91 7.95 -3.39
CA THR A 167 11.42 8.64 -2.18
C THR A 167 11.86 10.10 -2.11
N ASN A 168 12.81 10.50 -2.95
CA ASN A 168 13.19 11.90 -3.14
C ASN A 168 12.37 12.62 -4.23
N SER A 169 11.45 11.92 -4.91
CA SER A 169 10.59 12.56 -5.90
C SER A 169 9.66 13.59 -5.24
N SER A 170 9.33 14.64 -5.99
CA SER A 170 8.33 15.63 -5.55
C SER A 170 6.99 14.96 -5.30
N SER A 171 6.57 14.04 -6.18
CA SER A 171 5.35 13.26 -6.05
C SER A 171 5.29 12.48 -4.74
N TRP A 172 6.41 11.87 -4.31
CA TRP A 172 6.46 11.20 -3.00
C TRP A 172 6.31 12.20 -1.87
N THR A 173 7.03 13.32 -1.93
CA THR A 173 7.01 14.33 -0.87
C THR A 173 5.62 14.95 -0.69
N GLU A 174 4.98 15.35 -1.79
CA GLU A 174 3.62 15.90 -1.80
C GLU A 174 2.62 14.88 -1.29
N LYS A 175 2.69 13.63 -1.79
CA LYS A 175 1.84 12.53 -1.31
C LYS A 175 1.96 12.35 0.19
N ILE A 176 3.19 12.28 0.72
CA ILE A 176 3.44 12.05 2.14
C ILE A 176 2.92 13.21 3.02
N LEU A 177 2.91 14.44 2.50
CA LEU A 177 2.35 15.60 3.19
C LEU A 177 0.82 15.61 3.17
N SER A 178 0.21 15.20 2.05
CA SER A 178 -1.25 15.15 1.86
C SER A 178 -1.89 13.85 2.37
N LEU A 179 -1.17 13.04 3.15
CA LEU A 179 -1.73 11.79 3.67
C LEU A 179 -2.84 12.07 4.66
N GLU A 180 -3.99 11.49 4.40
CA GLU A 180 -5.08 11.36 5.37
C GLU A 180 -4.90 10.09 6.22
N GLY A 181 -4.36 9.02 5.64
CA GLY A 181 -4.04 7.76 6.32
C GLY A 181 -2.62 7.28 6.03
N ILE A 182 -2.10 6.37 6.84
CA ILE A 182 -0.76 5.78 6.62
C ILE A 182 -0.81 4.83 5.42
N PRO A 183 -0.01 5.04 4.36
CA PRO A 183 0.06 4.13 3.23
C PRO A 183 0.51 2.73 3.63
N ASP A 184 -0.02 1.72 2.93
CA ASP A 184 0.31 0.30 3.11
C ASP A 184 1.82 -0.01 3.10
N CYS A 185 2.60 0.69 2.29
CA CYS A 185 4.05 0.50 2.18
C CYS A 185 4.80 0.94 3.45
N ILE A 186 4.40 2.08 4.03
CA ILE A 186 4.94 2.58 5.29
C ILE A 186 4.45 1.67 6.43
N TRP A 187 3.16 1.34 6.41
CA TRP A 187 2.54 0.48 7.41
C TRP A 187 3.19 -0.90 7.50
N GLN A 188 3.39 -1.60 6.38
CA GLN A 188 4.01 -2.93 6.40
C GLN A 188 5.42 -2.90 6.97
N ASN A 189 6.19 -1.83 6.72
CA ASN A 189 7.51 -1.64 7.31
C ASN A 189 7.42 -1.42 8.83
N MET A 190 6.47 -0.59 9.27
CA MET A 190 6.21 -0.32 10.69
C MET A 190 5.72 -1.56 11.44
N ARG A 191 4.80 -2.33 10.87
CA ARG A 191 4.27 -3.56 11.46
C ARG A 191 5.37 -4.59 11.65
N ARG A 192 6.18 -4.84 10.62
CA ARG A 192 7.33 -5.76 10.70
C ARG A 192 8.31 -5.32 11.79
N LEU A 193 8.62 -4.02 11.84
CA LEU A 193 9.49 -3.46 12.86
C LEU A 193 8.89 -3.68 14.25
N LEU A 194 7.60 -3.42 14.44
CA LEU A 194 6.93 -3.63 15.73
C LEU A 194 6.94 -5.11 16.14
N ASP A 195 6.65 -6.02 15.21
CA ASP A 195 6.73 -7.47 15.45
C ASP A 195 8.14 -7.87 15.90
N ASP A 196 9.18 -7.31 15.29
CA ASP A 196 10.57 -7.61 15.62
C ASP A 196 11.01 -6.97 16.95
N LEU A 197 10.52 -5.77 17.27
CA LEU A 197 10.74 -5.14 18.58
C LEU A 197 10.01 -5.91 19.69
N ASN A 198 8.80 -6.38 19.44
CA ASN A 198 8.02 -7.17 20.40
C ASN A 198 8.70 -8.52 20.67
N LYS A 199 9.29 -9.18 19.67
CA LYS A 199 10.10 -10.40 19.88
C LYS A 199 11.33 -10.14 20.78
N LEU A 200 11.91 -8.94 20.71
CA LEU A 200 13.09 -8.57 21.50
C LEU A 200 12.73 -8.24 22.96
N GLN A 201 11.48 -7.87 23.24
CA GLN A 201 11.00 -7.54 24.58
C GLN A 201 10.33 -8.77 25.23
N SER A 202 10.85 -9.21 26.38
CA SER A 202 10.36 -10.39 27.11
C SER A 202 8.97 -10.23 27.74
N LYS A 203 8.39 -9.03 27.66
CA LYS A 203 7.00 -8.74 28.00
C LYS A 203 6.41 -7.97 26.83
N PRO A 204 5.40 -8.51 26.12
CA PRO A 204 4.68 -7.70 25.15
C PRO A 204 4.04 -6.55 25.93
N GLY A 205 4.42 -5.32 25.61
CA GLY A 205 3.63 -4.17 26.01
C GLY A 205 2.22 -4.34 25.42
N GLU A 206 1.20 -4.00 26.20
CA GLU A 206 -0.24 -4.10 25.88
C GLU A 206 -0.67 -3.20 24.70
N PHE A 207 0.29 -2.65 23.96
CA PHE A 207 0.11 -1.60 22.99
C PHE A 207 -0.02 -2.17 21.57
N SER A 208 -1.25 -2.34 21.10
CA SER A 208 -1.51 -2.61 19.68
C SER A 208 -1.64 -1.29 18.94
N LEU A 209 -0.80 -1.05 17.94
CA LEU A 209 -0.92 0.09 17.01
C LEU A 209 -2.20 0.00 16.14
N GLU A 210 -3.03 -1.02 16.31
CA GLU A 210 -4.29 -1.21 15.59
C GLU A 210 -5.30 -0.07 15.80
N PHE A 211 -5.26 0.66 16.92
CA PHE A 211 -6.14 1.82 17.09
C PHE A 211 -5.73 3.03 16.23
N LEU A 212 -4.45 3.12 15.82
CA LEU A 212 -3.99 4.14 14.87
C LEU A 212 -4.37 3.81 13.43
N LEU A 213 -4.89 2.60 13.19
CA LEU A 213 -5.16 2.11 11.86
C LEU A 213 -6.52 2.49 11.31
N ASP A 214 -7.51 2.79 12.17
CA ASP A 214 -8.92 2.97 11.77
C ASP A 214 -9.31 2.01 10.61
N SER A 215 -8.76 0.79 10.62
CA SER A 215 -8.73 -0.07 9.42
C SER A 215 -9.89 -1.03 9.38
N ALA A 216 -10.63 -1.14 10.49
CA ALA A 216 -11.80 -1.99 10.59
C ALA A 216 -13.06 -1.31 10.02
N THR A 217 -13.13 0.02 10.08
CA THR A 217 -14.30 0.83 9.68
C THR A 217 -14.45 0.97 8.16
N GLY A 218 -13.41 0.66 7.36
CA GLY A 218 -13.42 0.79 5.89
C GLY A 218 -13.09 -0.48 5.08
N ILE A 219 -13.05 -1.68 5.68
CA ILE A 219 -12.78 -2.94 4.96
C ILE A 219 -13.70 -3.19 3.75
N PRO A 220 -15.03 -3.00 3.82
CA PRO A 220 -15.91 -3.22 2.67
C PRO A 220 -15.62 -2.23 1.53
N GLN A 221 -15.51 -0.93 1.83
CA GLN A 221 -15.13 0.12 0.87
C GLN A 221 -13.80 -0.22 0.19
N ARG A 222 -12.76 -0.51 0.98
CA ARG A 222 -11.43 -0.89 0.47
C ARG A 222 -11.46 -2.14 -0.42
N THR A 223 -12.33 -3.10 -0.11
CA THR A 223 -12.51 -4.31 -0.93
C THR A 223 -13.11 -3.97 -2.30
N GLU A 224 -14.16 -3.15 -2.34
CA GLU A 224 -14.74 -2.68 -3.61
C GLU A 224 -13.78 -1.75 -4.38
N MET A 225 -12.99 -0.92 -3.69
CA MET A 225 -11.90 -0.13 -4.28
C MET A 225 -10.89 -1.04 -4.99
N MET A 226 -10.49 -2.18 -4.39
CA MET A 226 -9.56 -3.11 -5.04
C MET A 226 -10.16 -3.78 -6.27
N LYS A 227 -11.46 -4.08 -6.27
CA LYS A 227 -12.18 -4.58 -7.46
C LYS A 227 -12.21 -3.55 -8.58
N PHE A 228 -12.51 -2.29 -8.25
CA PHE A 228 -12.44 -1.18 -9.20
C PHE A 228 -11.03 -1.00 -9.75
N LEU A 229 -10.04 -0.96 -8.86
CA LEU A 229 -8.63 -0.79 -9.19
C LEU A 229 -8.15 -1.91 -10.13
N ARG A 230 -8.44 -3.17 -9.80
CA ARG A 230 -8.15 -4.32 -10.65
C ARG A 230 -8.72 -4.12 -12.06
N ASN A 231 -10.01 -3.76 -12.17
CA ASN A 231 -10.65 -3.56 -13.46
C ASN A 231 -10.03 -2.39 -14.24
N ALA A 232 -9.73 -1.29 -13.57
CA ALA A 232 -9.07 -0.12 -14.16
C ALA A 232 -7.66 -0.46 -14.67
N VAL A 233 -6.87 -1.21 -13.89
CA VAL A 233 -5.54 -1.65 -14.30
C VAL A 233 -5.62 -2.60 -15.50
N LEU A 234 -6.59 -3.52 -15.53
CA LEU A 234 -6.82 -4.40 -16.68
C LEU A 234 -7.17 -3.62 -17.96
N LEU A 235 -7.92 -2.51 -17.83
CA LEU A 235 -8.15 -1.58 -18.95
C LEU A 235 -6.86 -0.87 -19.36
N CYS A 236 -6.05 -0.41 -18.40
CA CYS A 236 -4.77 0.25 -18.68
C CYS A 236 -3.79 -0.68 -19.41
N LEU A 237 -3.82 -2.00 -19.14
CA LEU A 237 -2.99 -2.99 -19.84
C LEU A 237 -3.32 -3.10 -21.34
N THR A 238 -4.51 -2.67 -21.78
CA THR A 238 -4.81 -2.59 -23.22
C THR A 238 -4.04 -1.46 -23.92
N ALA A 239 -3.71 -0.39 -23.19
CA ALA A 239 -2.91 0.73 -23.68
C ALA A 239 -1.41 0.53 -23.43
N PHE A 240 -1.05 -0.19 -22.35
CA PHE A 240 0.32 -0.49 -21.95
C PHE A 240 0.54 -2.01 -21.82
N PRO A 241 0.64 -2.74 -22.95
CA PRO A 241 0.84 -4.18 -22.93
C PRO A 241 2.22 -4.55 -22.35
N CYS A 242 2.31 -5.73 -21.73
CA CYS A 242 3.53 -6.33 -21.15
C CYS A 242 4.22 -5.46 -20.09
N ASN A 243 3.48 -4.62 -19.38
CA ASN A 243 4.01 -3.86 -18.25
C ASN A 243 3.85 -4.65 -16.95
N TYR A 244 4.94 -5.29 -16.54
CA TYR A 244 4.97 -6.17 -15.37
C TYR A 244 4.60 -5.44 -14.06
N ILE A 245 4.80 -4.12 -13.95
CA ILE A 245 4.41 -3.34 -12.76
C ILE A 245 2.89 -3.24 -12.67
N LEU A 246 2.22 -2.95 -13.79
CA LEU A 246 0.76 -2.91 -13.85
C LEU A 246 0.16 -4.31 -13.64
N GLU A 247 0.78 -5.34 -14.20
CA GLU A 247 0.35 -6.72 -13.99
C GLU A 247 0.48 -7.15 -12.53
N GLU A 248 1.61 -6.84 -11.89
CA GLU A 248 1.80 -7.09 -10.46
C GLU A 248 0.77 -6.34 -9.61
N ALA A 249 0.49 -5.07 -9.95
CA ALA A 249 -0.55 -4.28 -9.30
C ALA A 249 -1.96 -4.89 -9.45
N ALA A 250 -2.31 -5.40 -10.64
CA ALA A 250 -3.59 -6.06 -10.87
C ALA A 250 -3.73 -7.37 -10.07
N LEU A 251 -2.66 -8.17 -10.00
CA LEU A 251 -2.64 -9.40 -9.22
C LEU A 251 -2.71 -9.12 -7.70
N LEU A 252 -2.01 -8.08 -7.24
CA LEU A 252 -2.08 -7.59 -5.87
C LEU A 252 -3.48 -7.12 -5.48
N ALA A 253 -4.15 -6.35 -6.34
CA ALA A 253 -5.51 -5.90 -6.13
C ALA A 253 -6.49 -7.09 -6.07
N GLU A 254 -6.34 -8.08 -6.95
CA GLU A 254 -7.13 -9.32 -6.91
C GLU A 254 -6.92 -10.10 -5.61
N GLU A 255 -5.67 -10.19 -5.12
CA GLU A 255 -5.40 -10.84 -3.85
C GLU A 255 -6.08 -10.13 -2.68
N LEU A 256 -5.93 -8.81 -2.59
CA LEU A 256 -6.53 -8.02 -1.53
C LEU A 256 -8.07 -8.07 -1.57
N LEU A 257 -8.65 -8.13 -2.77
CA LEU A 257 -10.08 -8.37 -2.98
C LEU A 257 -10.52 -9.73 -2.43
N VAL A 258 -9.84 -10.81 -2.83
CA VAL A 258 -10.22 -12.18 -2.44
C VAL A 258 -9.96 -12.44 -0.96
N THR A 259 -8.89 -11.89 -0.39
CA THR A 259 -8.60 -12.02 1.05
C THR A 259 -9.38 -11.03 1.92
N ARG A 260 -10.20 -10.14 1.33
CA ARG A 260 -10.93 -9.08 2.02
C ARG A 260 -10.01 -8.24 2.92
N MET A 261 -8.89 -7.80 2.35
CA MET A 261 -7.81 -7.07 3.05
C MET A 261 -7.11 -7.82 4.19
N ASN A 262 -7.47 -9.08 4.45
CA ASN A 262 -6.80 -9.85 5.48
C ASN A 262 -5.51 -10.47 4.94
N SER A 263 -4.47 -10.46 5.78
CA SER A 263 -3.19 -11.12 5.49
C SER A 263 -3.20 -12.63 5.75
N SER A 264 -4.38 -13.23 6.00
CA SER A 264 -4.50 -14.63 6.42
C SER A 264 -4.20 -15.62 5.29
N SER A 265 -3.55 -16.72 5.66
CA SER A 265 -3.07 -17.80 4.81
C SER A 265 -4.18 -18.52 4.06
N CYS A 266 -4.45 -18.11 2.82
CA CYS A 266 -5.21 -18.91 1.86
C CYS A 266 -4.41 -20.16 1.46
N SER A 267 -5.08 -21.31 1.28
CA SER A 267 -4.46 -22.58 0.87
C SER A 267 -3.97 -22.59 -0.60
N GLY A 268 -3.90 -21.44 -1.25
CA GLY A 268 -3.46 -21.26 -2.64
C GLY A 268 -3.41 -19.78 -3.01
N ALA A 269 -2.68 -19.45 -4.07
CA ALA A 269 -2.56 -18.06 -4.52
C ALA A 269 -3.92 -17.54 -5.05
N PRO A 270 -4.53 -16.53 -4.41
CA PRO A 270 -5.83 -16.01 -4.81
C PRO A 270 -5.85 -15.46 -6.25
N CYS A 271 -4.73 -14.89 -6.70
CA CYS A 271 -4.58 -14.35 -8.06
C CYS A 271 -4.40 -15.39 -9.16
N GLN A 272 -4.41 -16.69 -8.83
CA GLN A 272 -4.04 -17.75 -9.78
C GLN A 272 -4.96 -17.78 -11.00
N SER A 273 -6.27 -17.55 -10.83
CA SER A 273 -7.24 -17.54 -11.92
C SER A 273 -6.98 -16.37 -12.88
N LEU A 274 -6.71 -15.18 -12.34
CA LEU A 274 -6.41 -13.97 -13.10
C LEU A 274 -5.09 -14.10 -13.85
N ALA A 275 -4.01 -14.52 -13.18
CA ALA A 275 -2.70 -14.73 -13.79
C ALA A 275 -2.77 -15.73 -14.96
N LYS A 276 -3.47 -16.86 -14.77
CA LYS A 276 -3.66 -17.86 -15.83
C LYS A 276 -4.49 -17.33 -17.00
N ARG A 277 -5.42 -16.39 -16.79
CA ARG A 277 -6.15 -15.73 -17.89
C ARG A 277 -5.22 -14.81 -18.67
N LEU A 278 -4.44 -13.97 -18.00
CA LEU A 278 -3.49 -13.05 -18.63
C LEU A 278 -2.43 -13.81 -19.44
N LEU A 279 -1.84 -14.88 -18.88
CA LEU A 279 -0.87 -15.74 -19.58
C LEU A 279 -1.47 -16.53 -20.77
N LYS A 280 -2.80 -16.74 -20.79
CA LYS A 280 -3.47 -17.33 -21.95
C LYS A 280 -3.62 -16.32 -23.08
N CYS A 281 -3.84 -15.06 -22.75
CA CYS A 281 -3.92 -13.95 -23.71
C CYS A 281 -2.56 -13.64 -24.31
N ASP A 282 -1.51 -13.59 -23.48
CA ASP A 282 -0.13 -13.42 -23.95
C ASP A 282 0.79 -14.49 -23.34
N ARG A 283 1.19 -15.45 -24.19
CA ARG A 283 2.10 -16.54 -23.80
C ARG A 283 3.57 -16.13 -23.84
N GLN A 284 3.87 -14.97 -24.42
CA GLN A 284 5.24 -14.48 -24.58
C GLN A 284 5.66 -13.64 -23.38
N ASP A 285 4.73 -13.24 -22.49
CA ASP A 285 5.07 -12.48 -21.30
C ASP A 285 5.75 -13.34 -20.22
N LEU A 286 7.09 -13.32 -20.26
CA LEU A 286 7.94 -14.03 -19.30
C LEU A 286 7.97 -13.36 -17.93
N LEU A 287 7.76 -12.04 -17.86
CA LEU A 287 7.80 -11.31 -16.59
C LEU A 287 6.50 -11.53 -15.81
N LEU A 288 5.35 -11.56 -16.49
CA LEU A 288 4.08 -11.99 -15.91
C LEU A 288 4.18 -13.40 -15.31
N CYS A 289 4.83 -14.32 -16.03
CA CYS A 289 5.07 -15.67 -15.54
C CYS A 289 5.95 -15.66 -14.27
N GLY A 290 6.98 -14.81 -14.25
CA GLY A 290 7.83 -14.57 -13.09
C GLY A 290 7.05 -14.01 -11.89
N ILE A 291 6.20 -13.01 -12.10
CA ILE A 291 5.35 -12.43 -11.04
C ILE A 291 4.42 -13.50 -10.49
N TYR A 292 3.70 -14.22 -11.36
CA TYR A 292 2.82 -15.31 -10.95
C TYR A 292 3.56 -16.35 -10.09
N ALA A 293 4.77 -16.75 -10.49
CA ALA A 293 5.59 -17.68 -9.74
C ALA A 293 6.00 -17.12 -8.36
N ARG A 294 6.34 -15.83 -8.25
CA ARG A 294 6.62 -15.17 -6.95
C ARG A 294 5.40 -15.17 -6.04
N ARG A 295 4.20 -14.92 -6.58
CA ARG A 295 2.96 -14.96 -5.79
C ARG A 295 2.68 -16.38 -5.29
N GLU A 296 2.80 -17.40 -6.14
CA GLU A 296 2.67 -18.79 -5.72
C GLU A 296 3.70 -19.17 -4.63
N ALA A 297 4.95 -18.71 -4.76
CA ALA A 297 5.98 -18.89 -3.73
C ALA A 297 5.61 -18.23 -2.39
N PHE A 298 5.06 -17.02 -2.43
CA PHE A 298 4.62 -16.28 -1.23
C PHE A 298 3.52 -17.02 -0.45
N TYR A 299 2.58 -17.66 -1.15
CA TYR A 299 1.54 -18.50 -0.52
C TYR A 299 2.03 -19.91 -0.15
N GLY A 300 3.32 -20.22 -0.35
CA GLY A 300 3.93 -21.50 0.03
C GLY A 300 3.85 -22.61 -1.03
N ASN A 301 3.34 -22.32 -2.23
CA ASN A 301 3.24 -23.27 -3.34
C ASN A 301 4.53 -23.32 -4.18
N MET A 302 5.65 -23.61 -3.53
CA MET A 302 6.97 -23.56 -4.16
C MET A 302 7.13 -24.49 -5.37
N ASP A 303 6.47 -25.65 -5.38
CA ASP A 303 6.56 -26.57 -6.52
C ASP A 303 5.82 -26.05 -7.77
N ASN A 304 4.76 -25.26 -7.59
CA ASN A 304 4.10 -24.56 -8.69
C ASN A 304 4.97 -23.40 -9.18
N ALA A 305 5.56 -22.64 -8.25
CA ALA A 305 6.47 -21.55 -8.56
C ALA A 305 7.68 -22.04 -9.37
N ARG A 306 8.33 -23.13 -8.93
CA ARG A 306 9.46 -23.78 -9.64
C ARG A 306 9.09 -24.15 -11.07
N ARG A 307 7.95 -24.83 -11.26
CA ARG A 307 7.49 -25.22 -12.61
C ARG A 307 7.24 -24.01 -13.52
N ALA A 308 6.68 -22.94 -12.98
CA ALA A 308 6.45 -21.70 -13.72
C ALA A 308 7.77 -21.02 -14.10
N PHE A 309 8.71 -20.88 -13.16
CA PHE A 309 10.05 -20.34 -13.42
C PHE A 309 10.84 -21.19 -14.42
N ASP A 310 10.87 -22.51 -14.24
CA ASP A 310 11.55 -23.44 -15.15
C ASP A 310 10.99 -23.34 -16.56
N MET A 311 9.66 -23.29 -16.72
CA MET A 311 9.01 -23.12 -18.01
C MET A 311 9.38 -21.78 -18.66
N ALA A 312 9.38 -20.68 -17.90
CA ALA A 312 9.73 -19.36 -18.41
C ALA A 312 11.20 -19.30 -18.86
N LEU A 313 12.12 -19.83 -18.04
CA LEU A 313 13.56 -19.81 -18.34
C LEU A 313 13.95 -20.75 -19.48
N LEU A 314 13.29 -21.91 -19.62
CA LEU A 314 13.49 -22.80 -20.77
C LEU A 314 12.98 -22.18 -22.08
N SER A 315 11.89 -21.41 -22.01
CA SER A 315 11.30 -20.76 -23.19
C SER A 315 12.13 -19.56 -23.67
N LEU A 316 12.97 -18.99 -22.80
CA LEU A 316 13.82 -17.83 -23.08
C LEU A 316 14.72 -18.02 -24.31
N ALA A 317 15.20 -19.24 -24.57
CA ALA A 317 16.07 -19.54 -25.70
C ALA A 317 15.39 -19.38 -27.08
N GLY A 318 14.06 -19.35 -27.13
CA GLY A 318 13.27 -19.20 -28.35
C GLY A 318 12.83 -17.78 -28.69
N PHE A 319 13.10 -16.80 -27.81
CA PHE A 319 12.58 -15.44 -27.95
C PHE A 319 13.62 -14.42 -28.51
N PRO A 320 13.18 -13.29 -29.10
CA PRO A 320 14.06 -12.22 -29.57
C PRO A 320 14.95 -11.62 -28.47
N MET A 321 16.09 -11.05 -28.87
CA MET A 321 17.10 -10.47 -27.95
C MET A 321 16.54 -9.41 -26.99
N ASP A 322 15.51 -8.66 -27.38
CA ASP A 322 14.89 -7.64 -26.53
C ASP A 322 14.16 -8.26 -25.34
N LEU A 323 13.49 -9.40 -25.54
CA LEU A 323 12.82 -10.14 -24.45
C LEU A 323 13.83 -10.91 -23.59
N GLN A 324 14.97 -11.31 -24.17
CA GLN A 324 16.10 -11.88 -23.43
C GLN A 324 16.76 -10.86 -22.50
N SER A 325 16.56 -9.57 -22.73
CA SER A 325 17.07 -8.52 -21.85
C SER A 325 16.44 -8.65 -20.45
N ASN A 326 15.14 -8.93 -20.35
CA ASN A 326 14.46 -9.11 -19.06
C ASN A 326 14.85 -10.39 -18.29
N SER A 327 15.73 -11.23 -18.85
CA SER A 327 16.20 -12.45 -18.21
C SER A 327 16.80 -12.23 -16.81
N SER A 328 17.59 -11.17 -16.61
CA SER A 328 18.29 -10.95 -15.33
C SER A 328 17.32 -10.77 -14.17
N VAL A 329 16.17 -10.13 -14.43
CA VAL A 329 15.07 -9.94 -13.46
C VAL A 329 14.47 -11.29 -13.08
N LEU A 330 14.15 -12.13 -14.07
CA LEU A 330 13.54 -13.45 -13.84
C LEU A 330 14.47 -14.40 -13.06
N TYR A 331 15.76 -14.41 -13.39
CA TYR A 331 16.77 -15.19 -12.67
C TYR A 331 16.92 -14.75 -11.21
N LEU A 332 16.94 -13.44 -10.95
CA LEU A 332 17.00 -12.89 -9.60
C LEU A 332 15.76 -13.30 -8.80
N TRP A 333 14.57 -13.07 -9.35
CA TRP A 333 13.32 -13.42 -8.68
C TRP A 333 13.21 -14.90 -8.33
N TYR A 334 13.69 -15.78 -9.22
CA TYR A 334 13.68 -17.21 -8.93
C TYR A 334 14.66 -17.55 -7.79
N ALA A 335 15.87 -17.00 -7.80
CA ALA A 335 16.85 -17.21 -6.73
C ALA A 335 16.34 -16.68 -5.38
N GLU A 336 15.73 -15.49 -5.35
CA GLU A 336 15.14 -14.91 -4.14
C GLU A 336 13.96 -15.72 -3.60
N ALA A 337 13.09 -16.22 -4.49
CA ALA A 337 11.96 -17.06 -4.10
C ALA A 337 12.41 -18.38 -3.45
N GLU A 338 13.49 -19.00 -3.95
CA GLU A 338 14.05 -20.21 -3.32
C GLU A 338 14.67 -19.90 -1.94
N LEU A 339 15.37 -18.77 -1.78
CA LEU A 339 15.96 -18.38 -0.50
C LEU A 339 14.90 -17.98 0.55
N GLY A 340 13.79 -17.37 0.11
CA GLY A 340 12.67 -17.00 0.97
C GLY A 340 11.86 -18.19 1.49
N ASN A 341 12.04 -19.37 0.90
CA ASN A 341 11.31 -20.57 1.32
C ASN A 341 11.90 -21.19 2.59
N ASN A 342 11.34 -20.82 3.74
CA ASN A 342 11.73 -21.35 5.06
C ASN A 342 11.30 -22.81 5.32
N ARG A 343 10.54 -23.45 4.41
CA ARG A 343 10.05 -24.83 4.60
C ARG A 343 11.04 -25.92 4.17
N GLY A 344 12.10 -25.56 3.43
CA GLY A 344 13.14 -26.50 2.99
C GLY A 344 14.38 -26.51 3.89
N SER A 345 15.26 -27.50 3.69
CA SER A 345 16.63 -27.42 4.21
C SER A 345 17.32 -26.18 3.62
N LYS A 346 17.83 -25.29 4.48
CA LYS A 346 18.55 -24.06 4.06
C LYS A 346 19.70 -24.35 3.08
N LEU A 347 20.29 -25.53 3.16
CA LEU A 347 21.37 -25.96 2.27
C LEU A 347 20.86 -26.29 0.86
N ASP A 348 19.66 -26.86 0.76
CA ASP A 348 19.04 -27.21 -0.52
C ASP A 348 18.52 -25.96 -1.24
N SER A 349 17.95 -24.99 -0.51
CA SER A 349 17.55 -23.71 -1.11
C SER A 349 18.74 -22.89 -1.58
N SER A 350 19.81 -22.81 -0.77
CA SER A 350 21.06 -22.14 -1.13
C SER A 350 21.71 -22.76 -2.37
N SER A 351 21.80 -24.09 -2.44
CA SER A 351 22.39 -24.77 -3.59
C SER A 351 21.56 -24.61 -4.88
N ARG A 352 20.22 -24.56 -4.78
CA ARG A 352 19.32 -24.25 -5.91
C ARG A 352 19.50 -22.82 -6.40
N ALA A 353 19.49 -21.85 -5.48
CA ALA A 353 19.71 -20.44 -5.81
C ALA A 353 21.07 -20.24 -6.49
N MET A 354 22.12 -20.88 -5.97
CA MET A 354 23.46 -20.85 -6.56
C MET A 354 23.49 -21.43 -7.98
N HIS A 355 22.80 -22.56 -8.22
CA HIS A 355 22.68 -23.13 -9.56
C HIS A 355 22.00 -22.16 -10.54
N ILE A 356 20.86 -21.59 -10.16
CA ILE A 356 20.08 -20.64 -10.98
C ILE A 356 20.96 -19.45 -11.40
N LEU A 357 21.67 -18.85 -10.43
CA LEU A 357 22.56 -17.73 -10.68
C LEU A 357 23.79 -18.14 -11.52
N SER A 358 24.30 -19.36 -11.36
CA SER A 358 25.40 -19.87 -12.17
C SER A 358 25.03 -20.00 -13.65
N CYS A 359 23.77 -20.32 -13.98
CA CYS A 359 23.25 -20.32 -15.35
C CYS A 359 23.27 -18.91 -15.95
N LEU A 360 22.81 -17.90 -15.18
CA LEU A 360 22.86 -16.50 -15.61
C LEU A 360 24.29 -16.03 -15.87
N GLY A 361 25.23 -16.31 -14.95
CA GLY A 361 26.63 -15.91 -15.08
C GLY A 361 27.33 -16.58 -16.24
N SER A 362 27.15 -17.90 -16.41
CA SER A 362 27.87 -18.70 -17.41
C SER A 362 27.42 -18.50 -18.87
N SER A 363 26.35 -17.72 -19.08
CA SER A 363 25.68 -17.48 -20.38
C SER A 363 25.32 -18.76 -21.13
N MET A 364 25.12 -19.86 -20.39
CA MET A 364 24.62 -21.12 -20.94
C MET A 364 23.09 -21.13 -20.91
N ALA A 365 22.47 -21.95 -21.76
CA ALA A 365 21.03 -22.18 -21.70
C ALA A 365 20.64 -22.72 -20.31
N TYR A 366 19.50 -22.26 -19.81
CA TYR A 366 18.99 -22.68 -18.52
C TYR A 366 18.73 -24.20 -18.51
N SER A 367 19.09 -24.85 -17.41
CA SER A 367 18.69 -26.23 -17.13
C SER A 367 18.07 -26.33 -15.74
N PRO A 368 16.94 -27.04 -15.56
CA PRO A 368 16.36 -27.25 -14.24
C PRO A 368 17.35 -27.90 -13.27
N PHE A 369 17.24 -27.57 -11.99
CA PHE A 369 18.15 -28.06 -10.95
C PHE A 369 18.07 -29.59 -10.81
N LYS A 370 19.20 -30.26 -11.07
CA LYS A 370 19.36 -31.72 -10.88
C LYS A 370 20.39 -32.06 -9.81
N SER A 371 21.46 -31.26 -9.71
CA SER A 371 22.56 -31.47 -8.77
C SER A 371 23.26 -30.15 -8.45
N HIS A 372 24.06 -30.16 -7.37
CA HIS A 372 24.92 -29.05 -7.00
C HIS A 372 25.83 -28.63 -8.18
N PRO A 373 26.02 -27.31 -8.44
CA PRO A 373 26.88 -26.85 -9.51
C PRO A 373 28.33 -27.30 -9.30
N SER A 374 28.99 -27.71 -10.38
CA SER A 374 30.41 -28.07 -10.34
C SER A 374 31.29 -26.83 -10.10
N SER A 375 32.46 -27.01 -9.48
CA SER A 375 33.44 -25.93 -9.26
C SER A 375 33.80 -25.18 -10.55
N PHE A 376 33.88 -25.91 -11.68
CA PHE A 376 34.12 -25.32 -12.99
C PHE A 376 32.98 -24.39 -13.46
N GLN A 377 31.72 -24.78 -13.24
CA GLN A 377 30.56 -23.93 -13.58
C GLN A 377 30.53 -22.66 -12.73
N LEU A 378 30.90 -22.76 -11.44
CA LEU A 378 31.00 -21.59 -10.56
C LEU A 378 32.08 -20.61 -11.05
N LEU A 379 33.27 -21.11 -11.40
CA LEU A 379 34.35 -20.27 -11.93
C LEU A 379 33.96 -19.61 -13.27
N LYS A 380 33.28 -20.36 -14.16
CA LYS A 380 32.78 -19.80 -15.41
C LYS A 380 31.72 -18.73 -15.16
N ALA A 381 30.81 -18.96 -14.21
CA ALA A 381 29.79 -17.99 -13.84
C ALA A 381 30.40 -16.70 -13.28
N ARG A 382 31.42 -16.80 -12.40
CA ARG A 382 32.19 -15.65 -11.90
C ARG A 382 32.77 -14.81 -13.02
N GLN A 383 33.44 -15.46 -13.96
CA GLN A 383 34.04 -14.77 -15.10
C GLN A 383 32.98 -14.08 -15.97
N GLY A 384 31.86 -14.76 -16.25
CA GLY A 384 30.78 -14.19 -17.04
C GLY A 384 30.04 -13.04 -16.35
N PHE A 385 29.86 -13.10 -15.02
CA PHE A 385 29.34 -11.94 -14.26
C PHE A 385 30.30 -10.76 -14.33
N LYS A 386 31.61 -10.98 -14.20
CA LYS A 386 32.62 -9.91 -14.33
C LYS A 386 32.56 -9.25 -15.71
N GLU A 387 32.42 -10.02 -16.77
CA GLU A 387 32.27 -9.49 -18.14
C GLU A 387 30.98 -8.68 -18.31
N LYS A 388 29.85 -9.19 -17.79
CA LYS A 388 28.56 -8.49 -17.82
C LYS A 388 28.59 -7.19 -17.00
N LEU A 389 29.22 -7.17 -15.82
CA LEU A 389 29.41 -5.96 -15.02
C LEU A 389 30.29 -4.93 -15.74
N ASN A 390 31.32 -5.38 -16.47
CA ASN A 390 32.16 -4.48 -17.27
C ASN A 390 31.40 -3.83 -18.43
N THR A 391 30.48 -4.56 -19.09
CA THR A 391 29.64 -3.95 -20.14
C THR A 391 28.65 -2.95 -19.55
N LEU A 392 28.06 -3.27 -18.39
CA LEU A 392 27.16 -2.38 -17.65
C LEU A 392 27.84 -1.07 -17.24
N ARG A 393 29.12 -1.11 -16.84
CA ARG A 393 29.89 0.10 -16.49
C ARG A 393 29.75 1.19 -17.56
N SER A 394 29.87 0.83 -18.84
CA SER A 394 29.75 1.79 -19.94
C SER A 394 28.34 2.40 -20.07
N LYS A 395 27.29 1.62 -19.76
CA LYS A 395 25.89 2.07 -19.78
C LYS A 395 25.59 3.01 -18.61
N TRP A 396 26.02 2.64 -17.41
CA TRP A 396 25.77 3.42 -16.20
C TRP A 396 26.54 4.74 -16.18
N MET A 397 27.76 4.77 -16.72
CA MET A 397 28.49 6.03 -16.94
C MET A 397 27.73 7.00 -17.85
N ARG A 398 26.97 6.49 -18.84
CA ARG A 398 26.09 7.31 -19.68
C ARG A 398 24.80 7.72 -18.97
N GLY A 399 24.40 7.01 -17.92
CA GLY A 399 23.24 7.32 -17.09
C GLY A 399 21.99 6.48 -17.37
N SER A 400 22.07 5.48 -18.25
CA SER A 400 20.98 4.53 -18.45
C SER A 400 21.05 3.45 -17.37
N VAL A 401 20.22 3.60 -16.33
CA VAL A 401 20.02 2.59 -15.29
C VAL A 401 18.60 2.05 -15.46
N ASP A 402 18.53 0.77 -15.81
CA ASP A 402 17.28 0.06 -16.10
C ASP A 402 17.12 -1.11 -15.11
N ASP A 403 15.90 -1.60 -14.91
CA ASP A 403 15.57 -2.72 -14.01
C ASP A 403 16.45 -3.96 -14.23
N GLN A 404 16.67 -4.32 -15.50
CA GLN A 404 17.55 -5.43 -15.88
C GLN A 404 18.97 -5.24 -15.32
N SER A 405 19.51 -4.03 -15.42
CA SER A 405 20.89 -3.75 -15.03
C SER A 405 21.07 -3.82 -13.51
N VAL A 406 20.07 -3.35 -12.75
CA VAL A 406 20.06 -3.48 -11.30
C VAL A 406 19.86 -4.93 -10.88
N ALA A 407 18.93 -5.65 -11.51
CA ALA A 407 18.72 -7.07 -11.24
C ALA A 407 19.98 -7.91 -11.50
N LEU A 408 20.75 -7.59 -12.54
CA LEU A 408 22.02 -8.25 -12.83
C LEU A 408 23.08 -7.99 -11.74
N VAL A 409 23.15 -6.76 -11.21
CA VAL A 409 24.05 -6.42 -10.09
C VAL A 409 23.63 -7.16 -8.83
N CYS A 410 22.35 -7.17 -8.49
CA CYS A 410 21.81 -7.92 -7.35
C CYS A 410 22.07 -9.42 -7.50
N ALA A 411 21.87 -9.99 -8.69
CA ALA A 411 22.14 -11.40 -8.98
C ALA A 411 23.64 -11.75 -8.84
N ALA A 412 24.54 -10.88 -9.30
CA ALA A 412 25.98 -11.06 -9.14
C ALA A 412 26.40 -10.95 -7.65
N ALA A 413 25.84 -9.99 -6.92
CA ALA A 413 26.09 -9.82 -5.50
C ALA A 413 25.60 -11.04 -4.68
N LEU A 414 24.39 -11.53 -4.98
CA LEU A 414 23.82 -12.73 -4.36
C LEU A 414 24.65 -13.98 -4.69
N PHE A 415 25.14 -14.09 -5.92
CA PHE A 415 25.98 -15.21 -6.33
C PHE A 415 27.29 -15.25 -5.52
N GLU A 416 27.98 -14.12 -5.36
CA GLU A 416 29.20 -14.08 -4.54
C GLU A 416 28.90 -14.22 -3.05
N GLU A 417 27.75 -13.70 -2.57
CA GLU A 417 27.29 -13.93 -1.20
C GLU A 417 27.22 -15.44 -0.89
N LEU A 418 26.63 -16.23 -1.80
CA LEU A 418 26.50 -17.67 -1.65
C LEU A 418 27.81 -18.43 -1.88
N ALA A 419 28.69 -17.94 -2.76
CA ALA A 419 29.88 -18.69 -3.22
C ALA A 419 31.18 -18.34 -2.47
N ALA A 420 31.37 -17.10 -2.04
CA ALA A 420 32.56 -16.61 -1.33
C ALA A 420 32.24 -16.01 0.05
N GLY A 421 30.97 -15.73 0.32
CA GLY A 421 30.51 -15.12 1.57
C GLY A 421 30.05 -13.66 1.36
N TRP A 422 29.43 -13.11 2.40
CA TRP A 422 28.76 -11.81 2.34
C TRP A 422 29.68 -10.65 1.96
N SER A 423 30.96 -10.67 2.33
CA SER A 423 31.90 -9.58 2.04
C SER A 423 32.12 -9.40 0.54
N ALA A 424 32.23 -10.51 -0.19
CA ALA A 424 32.42 -10.49 -1.65
C ALA A 424 31.19 -9.94 -2.38
N GLY A 425 29.98 -10.25 -1.91
CA GLY A 425 28.75 -9.68 -2.46
C GLY A 425 28.64 -8.16 -2.24
N ILE A 426 29.01 -7.69 -1.06
CA ILE A 426 29.04 -6.25 -0.72
C ILE A 426 30.07 -5.50 -1.58
N GLU A 427 31.26 -6.07 -1.79
CA GLU A 427 32.30 -5.47 -2.62
C GLU A 427 31.83 -5.22 -4.07
N ILE A 428 31.00 -6.11 -4.63
CA ILE A 428 30.41 -5.90 -5.95
C ILE A 428 29.54 -4.64 -5.96
N ILE A 429 28.65 -4.51 -4.96
CA ILE A 429 27.73 -3.38 -4.89
C ILE A 429 28.48 -2.07 -4.62
N ASP A 430 29.43 -2.08 -3.69
CA ASP A 430 30.29 -0.92 -3.40
C ASP A 430 31.05 -0.49 -4.66
N HIS A 431 31.61 -1.44 -5.42
CA HIS A 431 32.30 -1.16 -6.68
C HIS A 431 31.37 -0.53 -7.71
N VAL A 432 30.15 -1.04 -7.84
CA VAL A 432 29.14 -0.53 -8.76
C VAL A 432 28.71 0.89 -8.38
N PHE A 433 28.55 1.19 -7.09
CA PHE A 433 28.24 2.56 -6.66
C PHE A 433 29.35 3.55 -7.03
N THR A 434 30.63 3.16 -6.98
CA THR A 434 31.72 4.06 -7.44
C THR A 434 31.60 4.48 -8.91
N MET A 435 30.86 3.72 -9.73
CA MET A 435 30.66 4.01 -11.15
C MET A 435 29.56 5.02 -11.42
N VAL A 436 28.70 5.33 -10.43
CA VAL A 436 27.56 6.23 -10.60
C VAL A 436 27.85 7.58 -9.98
N LEU A 437 27.58 8.66 -10.73
CA LEU A 437 27.75 10.04 -10.24
C LEU A 437 26.82 10.33 -9.04
N PRO A 438 27.32 10.98 -7.96
CA PRO A 438 26.55 11.22 -6.73
C PRO A 438 25.21 11.92 -6.93
N GLU A 439 25.13 12.90 -7.83
CA GLU A 439 23.89 13.66 -8.10
C GLU A 439 22.79 12.76 -8.66
N ARG A 440 23.15 11.87 -9.61
CA ARG A 440 22.23 10.90 -10.21
C ARG A 440 21.79 9.81 -9.23
N ARG A 441 22.57 9.58 -8.17
CA ARG A 441 22.19 8.66 -7.09
C ARG A 441 21.04 9.15 -6.24
N SER A 442 20.66 10.42 -6.30
CA SER A 442 19.60 10.96 -5.42
C SER A 442 18.21 10.94 -6.07
N GLN A 443 18.11 10.78 -7.38
CA GLN A 443 16.85 10.92 -8.11
C GLN A 443 16.34 9.62 -8.74
N SER A 444 17.14 8.55 -8.71
CA SER A 444 16.81 7.29 -9.41
C SER A 444 16.25 6.24 -8.46
N HIS A 445 15.00 5.81 -8.68
CA HIS A 445 14.36 4.75 -7.90
C HIS A 445 15.13 3.42 -8.01
N HIS A 446 15.72 3.11 -9.17
CA HIS A 446 16.53 1.92 -9.39
C HIS A 446 17.75 1.85 -8.45
N LEU A 447 18.39 3.01 -8.18
CA LEU A 447 19.54 3.08 -7.28
C LEU A 447 19.09 3.04 -5.82
N GLU A 448 17.95 3.64 -5.49
CA GLU A 448 17.33 3.47 -4.17
C GLU A 448 17.03 1.99 -3.88
N TYR A 449 16.46 1.28 -4.84
CA TYR A 449 16.23 -0.16 -4.74
C TYR A 449 17.53 -0.94 -4.51
N LEU A 450 18.60 -0.62 -5.25
CA LEU A 450 19.92 -1.24 -5.04
C LEU A 450 20.48 -0.97 -3.64
N PHE A 451 20.28 0.24 -3.10
CA PHE A 451 20.66 0.55 -1.73
C PHE A 451 19.82 -0.22 -0.71
N ASN A 452 18.51 -0.34 -0.92
CA ASN A 452 17.64 -1.15 -0.07
C ASN A 452 18.06 -2.63 -0.11
N TYR A 453 18.45 -3.14 -1.28
CA TYR A 453 18.99 -4.49 -1.43
C TYR A 453 20.32 -4.67 -0.66
N TYR A 454 21.23 -3.71 -0.78
CA TYR A 454 22.49 -3.67 -0.02
C TYR A 454 22.25 -3.71 1.49
N VAL A 455 21.32 -2.88 1.99
CA VAL A 455 20.97 -2.87 3.41
C VAL A 455 20.33 -4.20 3.83
N GLY A 456 19.46 -4.78 3.00
CA GLY A 456 18.89 -6.11 3.24
C GLY A 456 19.96 -7.21 3.32
N MET A 457 21.02 -7.15 2.52
CA MET A 457 22.17 -8.05 2.64
C MET A 457 22.89 -7.90 3.98
N LEU A 458 23.12 -6.66 4.43
CA LEU A 458 23.73 -6.38 5.73
C LEU A 458 22.92 -6.97 6.89
N GLN A 459 21.59 -6.82 6.82
CA GLN A 459 20.69 -7.33 7.85
C GLN A 459 20.66 -8.86 7.91
N ARG A 460 20.71 -9.55 6.75
CA ARG A 460 20.75 -11.02 6.71
C ARG A 460 21.98 -11.61 7.41
N HIS A 461 23.09 -10.87 7.46
CA HIS A 461 24.36 -11.30 8.05
C HIS A 461 24.77 -10.50 9.29
N HIS A 462 23.80 -9.94 10.03
CA HIS A 462 24.05 -9.07 11.19
C HIS A 462 24.93 -9.71 12.29
N GLU A 463 24.82 -11.03 12.51
CA GLU A 463 25.66 -11.76 13.50
C GLU A 463 27.16 -11.76 13.16
N GLN A 464 27.52 -11.53 11.89
CA GLN A 464 28.90 -11.63 11.37
C GLN A 464 29.53 -10.26 11.10
N PHE A 465 28.79 -9.17 11.33
CA PHE A 465 29.20 -7.81 10.99
C PHE A 465 29.87 -7.07 12.16
N THR A 466 30.84 -6.22 11.83
CA THR A 466 31.26 -5.15 12.76
C THR A 466 30.26 -3.99 12.68
N LEU A 467 29.54 -3.78 13.79
CA LEU A 467 28.49 -2.77 13.99
C LEU A 467 28.73 -1.43 13.28
N SER A 468 29.95 -0.90 13.35
CA SER A 468 30.29 0.42 12.83
C SER A 468 30.05 0.52 11.33
N LYS A 469 30.40 -0.51 10.54
CA LYS A 469 30.33 -0.46 9.09
C LYS A 469 28.88 -0.51 8.58
N ALA A 470 28.04 -1.39 9.15
CA ALA A 470 26.63 -1.46 8.76
C ALA A 470 25.88 -0.16 9.14
N TRP A 471 26.18 0.38 10.33
CA TRP A 471 25.64 1.65 10.78
C TRP A 471 26.06 2.81 9.88
N GLU A 472 27.36 2.94 9.60
CA GLU A 472 27.90 4.00 8.74
C GLU A 472 27.28 3.94 7.35
N SER A 473 27.17 2.76 6.75
CA SER A 473 26.52 2.60 5.45
C SER A 473 25.06 3.03 5.47
N VAL A 474 24.25 2.59 6.43
CA VAL A 474 22.83 2.99 6.51
C VAL A 474 22.69 4.50 6.71
N THR A 475 23.49 5.10 7.58
CA THR A 475 23.47 6.56 7.78
C THR A 475 23.92 7.34 6.55
N HIS A 476 24.89 6.83 5.81
CA HIS A 476 25.33 7.44 4.54
C HIS A 476 24.21 7.37 3.49
N VAL A 477 23.51 6.24 3.36
CA VAL A 477 22.38 6.13 2.42
C VAL A 477 21.22 7.05 2.84
N LEU A 478 20.91 7.18 4.13
CA LEU A 478 19.89 8.12 4.63
C LEU A 478 20.23 9.59 4.33
N GLN A 479 21.51 9.95 4.17
CA GLN A 479 21.88 11.28 3.70
C GLN A 479 21.55 11.49 2.21
N ILE A 480 21.49 10.42 1.42
CA ILE A 480 21.09 10.45 0.01
C ILE A 480 19.55 10.37 -0.10
N TYR A 481 18.91 9.49 0.67
CA TYR A 481 17.46 9.21 0.67
C TYR A 481 16.84 9.44 2.07
N PRO A 482 16.60 10.70 2.46
CA PRO A 482 16.09 11.07 3.78
C PRO A 482 14.62 10.71 4.04
N SER A 483 13.88 10.26 3.03
CA SER A 483 12.43 9.99 3.13
C SER A 483 12.08 8.52 2.93
N SER A 484 13.07 7.63 2.96
CA SER A 484 12.89 6.19 2.66
C SER A 484 12.45 5.38 3.89
N PRO A 485 11.23 4.81 3.90
CA PRO A 485 10.73 4.01 5.02
C PRO A 485 11.57 2.75 5.30
N GLU A 486 12.03 2.07 4.26
CA GLU A 486 12.85 0.85 4.35
C GLU A 486 14.17 1.11 5.06
N LEU A 487 14.80 2.26 4.79
CA LEU A 487 16.06 2.64 5.43
C LEU A 487 15.88 3.01 6.89
N PHE A 488 14.79 3.71 7.26
CA PHE A 488 14.49 3.98 8.67
C PHE A 488 14.14 2.73 9.44
N LYS A 489 13.39 1.82 8.82
CA LYS A 489 13.14 0.49 9.37
C LYS A 489 14.47 -0.20 9.68
N ALA A 490 15.36 -0.27 8.69
CA ALA A 490 16.65 -0.92 8.85
C ALA A 490 17.55 -0.27 9.89
N LEU A 491 17.54 1.07 9.96
CA LEU A 491 18.23 1.84 10.99
C LEU A 491 17.77 1.42 12.38
N VAL A 492 16.45 1.35 12.62
CA VAL A 492 15.90 0.99 13.94
C VAL A 492 16.24 -0.46 14.28
N GLU A 493 16.09 -1.40 13.35
CA GLU A 493 16.41 -2.82 13.55
C GLU A 493 17.88 -3.02 13.96
N ILE A 494 18.82 -2.45 13.20
CA ILE A 494 20.26 -2.52 13.51
C ILE A 494 20.54 -1.82 14.84
N SER A 495 19.87 -0.70 15.11
CA SER A 495 20.10 0.07 16.33
C SER A 495 19.62 -0.63 17.59
N CYS A 496 18.48 -1.32 17.53
CA CYS A 496 17.93 -2.04 18.66
C CYS A 496 18.77 -3.24 19.08
N LEU A 497 19.48 -3.85 18.13
CA LEU A 497 20.38 -4.97 18.41
C LEU A 497 21.70 -4.54 19.05
N TYR A 498 22.20 -3.33 18.75
CA TYR A 498 23.62 -3.03 18.99
C TYR A 498 23.93 -1.64 19.55
N THR A 499 22.94 -0.75 19.73
CA THR A 499 23.18 0.64 20.17
C THR A 499 22.32 1.04 21.36
N THR A 500 22.79 2.02 22.13
CA THR A 500 22.02 2.59 23.23
C THR A 500 20.83 3.40 22.68
N PRO A 501 19.63 3.27 23.28
CA PRO A 501 18.45 4.01 22.83
C PRO A 501 18.68 5.52 22.72
N ASN A 502 19.47 6.11 23.62
CA ASN A 502 19.77 7.54 23.62
C ASN A 502 20.53 8.00 22.37
N LYS A 503 21.42 7.16 21.81
CA LYS A 503 22.12 7.50 20.56
C LYS A 503 21.15 7.52 19.39
N LEU A 504 20.20 6.59 19.34
CA LEU A 504 19.17 6.58 18.30
C LEU A 504 18.21 7.78 18.43
N ARG A 505 17.80 8.14 19.66
CA ARG A 505 17.01 9.35 19.91
C ARG A 505 17.69 10.61 19.39
N TRP A 506 18.97 10.77 19.70
CA TRP A 506 19.77 11.90 19.23
C TRP A 506 19.89 11.93 17.71
N MET A 507 20.00 10.78 17.06
CA MET A 507 19.99 10.68 15.59
C MET A 507 18.65 11.11 15.01
N PHE A 508 17.53 10.62 15.54
CA PHE A 508 16.20 11.06 15.11
C PHE A 508 16.03 12.57 15.29
N ASP A 509 16.41 13.13 16.45
CA ASP A 509 16.36 14.58 16.67
C ASP A 509 17.19 15.35 15.63
N ASN A 510 18.39 14.87 15.28
CA ASN A 510 19.20 15.48 14.23
C ASN A 510 18.54 15.42 12.85
N TYR A 511 17.94 14.28 12.48
CA TYR A 511 17.24 14.15 11.20
C TYR A 511 16.01 15.04 11.14
N CYS A 512 15.19 15.05 12.20
CA CYS A 512 14.05 15.95 12.36
C CYS A 512 14.45 17.43 12.23
N LEU A 513 15.65 17.82 12.67
CA LEU A 513 16.13 19.20 12.54
C LEU A 513 16.70 19.51 11.15
N LYS A 514 17.54 18.62 10.60
CA LYS A 514 18.27 18.90 9.35
C LYS A 514 17.44 18.68 8.09
N ARG A 515 16.63 17.62 8.07
CA ARG A 515 15.83 17.18 6.93
C ARG A 515 14.54 16.55 7.43
N PRO A 516 13.59 17.36 7.93
CA PRO A 516 12.36 16.80 8.44
C PRO A 516 11.54 16.20 7.30
N SER A 517 10.93 15.06 7.58
CA SER A 517 9.91 14.43 6.75
C SER A 517 8.90 13.75 7.67
N VAL A 518 7.65 13.60 7.22
CA VAL A 518 6.64 12.88 8.00
C VAL A 518 7.13 11.46 8.32
N VAL A 519 7.81 10.79 7.38
CA VAL A 519 8.40 9.46 7.59
C VAL A 519 9.36 9.45 8.79
N VAL A 520 10.30 10.41 8.89
CA VAL A 520 11.23 10.48 10.04
C VAL A 520 10.46 10.61 11.35
N TRP A 521 9.47 11.50 11.40
CA TRP A 521 8.65 11.71 12.60
C TRP A 521 7.87 10.45 12.99
N LEU A 522 7.26 9.77 12.02
CA LEU A 522 6.52 8.52 12.26
C LEU A 522 7.43 7.43 12.84
N PHE A 523 8.63 7.22 12.27
CA PHE A 523 9.56 6.21 12.78
C PHE A 523 10.12 6.59 14.17
N ALA A 524 10.36 7.89 14.43
CA ALA A 524 10.77 8.36 15.75
C ALA A 524 9.68 8.13 16.81
N LEU A 525 8.42 8.43 16.47
CA LEU A 525 7.26 8.20 17.34
C LEU A 525 7.06 6.71 17.64
N ILE A 526 7.06 5.86 16.62
CA ILE A 526 6.90 4.40 16.79
C ILE A 526 8.03 3.82 17.64
N PHE A 527 9.26 4.28 17.45
CA PHE A 527 10.38 3.86 18.30
C PHE A 527 10.19 4.24 19.78
N GLU A 528 9.73 5.46 20.08
CA GLU A 528 9.49 5.85 21.48
C GLU A 528 8.27 5.15 22.08
N ILE A 529 7.18 5.03 21.32
CA ILE A 529 5.95 4.38 21.76
C ILE A 529 6.18 2.89 22.05
N SER A 530 6.85 2.16 21.14
CA SER A 530 7.15 0.73 21.29
C SER A 530 8.08 0.39 22.46
N ARG A 531 8.78 1.39 23.03
CA ARG A 531 9.68 1.22 24.18
C ARG A 531 9.11 1.82 25.46
N ASN A 532 7.83 2.19 25.48
CA ASN A 532 7.17 2.89 26.58
C ASN A 532 7.97 4.15 26.99
N GLY A 533 8.38 4.95 26.00
CA GLY A 533 9.05 6.22 26.22
C GLY A 533 8.23 7.15 27.11
N SER A 534 8.90 8.11 27.76
CA SER A 534 8.20 9.06 28.64
C SER A 534 7.15 9.85 27.84
N PRO A 535 5.93 10.06 28.36
CA PRO A 535 4.87 10.79 27.66
C PRO A 535 5.32 12.21 27.27
N HIS A 536 6.10 12.90 28.12
CA HIS A 536 6.72 14.19 27.80
C HIS A 536 7.56 14.18 26.52
N ARG A 537 8.28 13.09 26.24
CA ARG A 537 9.09 12.95 25.03
C ARG A 537 8.22 12.73 23.80
N ILE A 538 7.15 11.95 23.95
CA ILE A 538 6.21 11.67 22.86
C ILE A 538 5.44 12.96 22.51
N HIS A 539 4.91 13.68 23.50
CA HIS A 539 4.27 14.98 23.31
C HIS A 539 5.25 15.97 22.67
N GLY A 540 6.48 16.08 23.19
CA GLY A 540 7.50 16.95 22.61
C GLY A 540 7.96 16.53 21.20
N LEU A 541 7.70 15.30 20.74
CA LEU A 541 7.89 14.92 19.34
C LEU A 541 6.72 15.41 18.47
N PHE A 542 5.47 15.20 18.91
CA PHE A 542 4.28 15.70 18.22
C PHE A 542 4.28 17.23 18.12
N GLU A 543 4.47 17.93 19.23
CA GLU A 543 4.52 19.40 19.27
C GLU A 543 5.61 19.97 18.36
N ARG A 544 6.81 19.37 18.34
CA ARG A 544 7.88 19.82 17.44
C ARG A 544 7.59 19.50 15.97
N ALA A 545 6.92 18.39 15.69
CA ALA A 545 6.52 18.05 14.33
C ALA A 545 5.47 19.05 13.81
N LEU A 546 4.45 19.35 14.63
CA LEU A 546 3.33 20.21 14.28
C LEU A 546 3.67 21.72 14.35
N ALA A 547 4.65 22.11 15.15
CA ALA A 547 5.19 23.48 15.16
C ALA A 547 6.00 23.83 13.90
N ASN A 548 6.32 22.84 13.07
CA ASN A 548 7.01 23.08 11.81
C ASN A 548 6.00 23.48 10.73
N ASP A 549 6.23 24.62 10.08
CA ASP A 549 5.36 25.17 9.03
C ASP A 549 5.03 24.17 7.92
N LYS A 550 5.89 23.18 7.67
CA LYS A 550 5.65 22.16 6.63
C LYS A 550 4.67 21.07 7.03
N PHE A 551 4.51 20.78 8.32
CA PHE A 551 3.71 19.65 8.80
C PHE A 551 2.58 20.03 9.73
N HIS A 552 2.41 21.32 10.06
CA HIS A 552 1.29 21.81 10.85
C HIS A 552 -0.07 21.42 10.25
N SER A 553 -0.16 21.26 8.93
CA SER A 553 -1.35 20.83 8.19
C SER A 553 -1.39 19.32 7.90
N SER A 554 -0.47 18.53 8.45
CA SER A 554 -0.42 17.08 8.19
C SER A 554 -1.51 16.35 8.96
N VAL A 555 -2.52 15.87 8.23
CA VAL A 555 -3.68 15.16 8.79
C VAL A 555 -3.24 13.88 9.52
N VAL A 556 -2.33 13.09 8.94
CA VAL A 556 -1.81 11.88 9.60
C VAL A 556 -1.17 12.17 10.95
N LEU A 557 -0.35 13.21 11.08
CA LEU A 557 0.31 13.51 12.36
C LEU A 557 -0.70 13.95 13.43
N TRP A 558 -1.71 14.74 13.05
CA TRP A 558 -2.80 15.12 13.95
C TRP A 558 -3.64 13.91 14.38
N ARG A 559 -4.06 13.06 13.43
CA ARG A 559 -4.80 11.83 13.72
C ARG A 559 -4.03 10.93 14.69
N LEU A 560 -2.73 10.77 14.47
CA LEU A 560 -1.87 9.99 15.37
C LEU A 560 -1.75 10.61 16.76
N TYR A 561 -1.68 11.95 16.85
CA TYR A 561 -1.57 12.62 18.14
C TYR A 561 -2.87 12.49 18.94
N VAL A 562 -4.02 12.76 18.31
CA VAL A 562 -5.36 12.60 18.90
C VAL A 562 -5.58 11.15 19.35
N ALA A 563 -5.28 10.18 18.48
CA ALA A 563 -5.41 8.77 18.82
C ALA A 563 -4.46 8.35 19.96
N TYR A 564 -3.28 8.97 20.08
CA TYR A 564 -2.37 8.75 21.19
C TYR A 564 -2.95 9.28 22.53
N GLU A 565 -3.50 10.48 22.54
CA GLU A 565 -4.10 11.07 23.75
C GLU A 565 -5.33 10.29 24.22
N ILE A 566 -6.17 9.83 23.29
CA ILE A 566 -7.39 9.07 23.60
C ILE A 566 -7.06 7.65 24.09
N ASN A 567 -6.27 6.89 23.34
CA ASN A 567 -6.13 5.45 23.57
C ASN A 567 -4.97 5.08 24.51
N VAL A 568 -4.01 5.99 24.73
CA VAL A 568 -2.79 5.70 25.49
C VAL A 568 -2.74 6.50 26.76
N VAL A 569 -2.87 7.82 26.64
CA VAL A 569 -2.85 8.74 27.79
C VAL A 569 -4.20 8.72 28.52
N HIS A 570 -5.27 8.30 27.84
CA HIS A 570 -6.66 8.32 28.34
C HIS A 570 -7.08 9.73 28.78
N ASN A 571 -6.62 10.74 28.05
CA ASN A 571 -6.91 12.14 28.32
C ASN A 571 -7.70 12.77 27.15
N PRO A 572 -9.02 12.54 27.08
CA PRO A 572 -9.85 13.08 26.00
C PRO A 572 -9.91 14.62 26.01
N SER A 573 -9.59 15.27 27.14
CA SER A 573 -9.59 16.73 27.24
C SER A 573 -8.40 17.38 26.55
N ALA A 574 -7.27 16.67 26.39
CA ALA A 574 -6.11 17.15 25.63
C ALA A 574 -6.22 16.84 24.12
N ALA A 575 -7.14 15.95 23.75
CA ALA A 575 -7.44 15.61 22.36
C ALA A 575 -8.43 16.58 21.69
N ARG A 576 -9.08 17.43 22.49
CA ARG A 576 -9.91 18.55 22.06
C ARG A 576 -9.04 19.78 21.83
#